data_AF-A0A0C2FIJ8-F1
#
_entry.id   AF-A0A0C2FIJ8-F1
#
_cell.length_a   1.000
_cell.length_b   1.000
_cell.length_c   1.000
_cell.angle_alpha   90.00
_cell.angle_beta   90.00
_cell.angle_gamma   90.00
#
_symmetry.space_group_name_H-M   'P 1'
#
loop_
_entity.id
_entity.type
_entity.pdbx_description
1 polymer ?
#
loop_
_entity_poly.entity_id
_entity_poly.type
_entity_poly.pdbx_seq_one_letter_code
_entity_poly.pdbx_strand_id
1 'polypeptide(L)'
;TQVPSCIALWVFFFLSGITPTPLGEGKSTTSIGLSQALGHHLNKNVFTCLRQPSQGPTFGIKGGAAGGGYAQVIPMEEFNLHLTGDIHAITAANNLLAAAIDARMFHESTQKDEALFNRLCPRNKQGIEIGLGPAEKGHTRRTQFDISVASELMAILALTTSLRDMRERISRIVIGSDMHGKPVTADDIGVTDALTV
;
A
#
# COMPACT_ATOMS: atom_id res chain seq x y z
N THR A 1 -24.68 27.40 33.65
CA THR A 1 -25.25 26.10 33.23
C THR A 1 -24.15 25.31 32.55
N GLN A 2 -23.57 24.33 33.24
CA GLN A 2 -22.48 23.49 32.74
C GLN A 2 -22.94 22.68 31.52
N VAL A 3 -22.17 22.76 30.44
CA VAL A 3 -22.30 21.86 29.29
C VAL A 3 -21.80 20.49 29.76
N PRO A 4 -22.60 19.41 29.72
CA PRO A 4 -22.10 18.10 30.06
C PRO A 4 -21.16 17.66 28.92
N SER A 5 -19.88 17.54 29.23
CA SER A 5 -18.89 16.88 28.40
C SER A 5 -19.22 15.38 28.33
N CYS A 6 -20.09 15.00 27.40
CA CYS A 6 -20.31 13.60 27.04
C CYS A 6 -19.04 13.05 26.38
N ILE A 7 -18.12 12.52 27.19
CA ILE A 7 -17.11 11.59 26.69
C ILE A 7 -17.89 10.36 26.23
N ALA A 8 -18.13 10.25 24.93
CA ALA A 8 -18.68 9.04 24.34
C ALA A 8 -17.64 7.92 24.48
N LEU A 9 -17.78 7.12 25.53
CA LEU A 9 -17.00 5.90 25.73
C LEU A 9 -17.47 4.87 24.72
N TRP A 10 -16.74 4.72 23.63
CA TRP A 10 -16.91 3.61 22.70
C TRP A 10 -16.40 2.32 23.34
N VAL A 11 -17.19 1.26 23.27
CA VAL A 11 -16.78 -0.09 23.67
C VAL A 11 -16.22 -0.80 22.45
N PHE A 12 -14.96 -1.25 22.54
CA PHE A 12 -14.29 -1.98 21.48
C PHE A 12 -14.39 -3.49 21.73
N PHE A 13 -14.98 -4.21 20.78
CA PHE A 13 -14.99 -5.67 20.77
C PHE A 13 -13.93 -6.18 19.79
N PHE A 14 -12.99 -6.96 20.30
CA PHE A 14 -11.98 -7.61 19.46
C PHE A 14 -12.33 -9.10 19.28
N LEU A 15 -12.57 -9.51 18.04
CA LEU A 15 -12.81 -10.92 17.71
C LEU A 15 -11.53 -11.55 17.20
N SER A 16 -11.12 -12.63 17.86
CA SER A 16 -10.03 -13.50 17.44
C SER A 16 -10.55 -14.92 17.23
N GLY A 17 -9.72 -15.78 16.65
CA GLY A 17 -10.02 -17.20 16.55
C GLY A 17 -8.80 -18.05 16.87
N ILE A 18 -9.04 -19.36 16.98
CA ILE A 18 -7.99 -20.35 17.16
C ILE A 18 -7.10 -20.46 15.91
N THR A 19 -6.01 -21.21 16.03
CA THR A 19 -5.12 -21.55 14.91
C THR A 19 -5.94 -22.05 13.72
N PRO A 20 -5.78 -21.47 12.51
CA PRO A 20 -6.66 -21.79 11.38
C PRO A 20 -6.63 -23.27 11.02
N THR A 21 -7.81 -23.89 10.93
CA THR A 21 -7.98 -25.24 10.38
C THR A 21 -8.52 -25.20 8.95
N PRO A 22 -8.34 -26.26 8.13
CA PRO A 22 -8.87 -26.32 6.76
C PRO A 22 -10.40 -26.22 6.67
N LEU A 23 -11.12 -26.47 7.76
CA LEU A 23 -12.59 -26.42 7.81
C LEU A 23 -13.16 -24.99 7.87
N GLY A 24 -12.32 -24.00 8.19
CA GLY A 24 -12.70 -22.59 8.24
C GLY A 24 -13.43 -22.21 9.54
N GLU A 25 -12.93 -21.17 10.20
CA GLU A 25 -13.40 -20.77 11.54
C GLU A 25 -14.55 -19.75 11.53
N GLY A 26 -14.93 -19.22 10.37
CA GLY A 26 -16.04 -18.27 10.27
C GLY A 26 -15.87 -16.91 10.96
N LYS A 27 -14.63 -16.50 11.31
CA LYS A 27 -14.35 -15.25 12.05
C LYS A 27 -15.07 -14.01 11.51
N SER A 28 -14.98 -13.74 10.21
CA SER A 28 -15.67 -12.59 9.59
C SER A 28 -17.19 -12.69 9.73
N THR A 29 -17.74 -13.88 9.53
CA THR A 29 -19.18 -14.17 9.69
C THR A 29 -19.64 -13.90 11.11
N THR A 30 -18.86 -14.31 12.12
CA THR A 30 -19.17 -14.04 13.53
C THR A 30 -19.09 -12.54 13.85
N SER A 31 -18.10 -11.82 13.35
CA SER A 31 -17.99 -10.36 13.55
C SER A 31 -19.18 -9.60 12.98
N ILE A 32 -19.62 -9.97 11.77
CA ILE A 32 -20.78 -9.35 11.11
C ILE A 32 -22.07 -9.73 11.85
N GLY A 33 -22.24 -11.01 12.18
CA GLY A 33 -23.43 -11.50 12.88
C GLY A 33 -23.59 -10.88 14.27
N LEU A 34 -22.48 -10.66 15.00
CA LEU A 34 -22.51 -9.97 16.28
C LEU A 34 -23.02 -8.52 16.13
N SER A 35 -22.54 -7.81 15.12
CA SER A 35 -22.97 -6.44 14.83
C SER A 35 -24.44 -6.38 14.42
N GLN A 36 -24.88 -7.31 13.57
CA GLN A 36 -26.29 -7.46 13.21
C GLN A 36 -27.16 -7.72 14.45
N ALA A 37 -26.72 -8.59 15.38
CA ALA A 37 -27.45 -8.88 16.59
C ALA A 37 -27.52 -7.69 17.56
N LEU A 38 -26.40 -7.00 17.77
CA LEU A 38 -26.34 -5.80 18.61
C LEU A 38 -27.19 -4.66 18.04
N GLY A 39 -27.14 -4.46 16.72
CA GLY A 39 -27.91 -3.43 16.03
C GLY A 39 -29.40 -3.75 16.00
N HIS A 40 -29.77 -4.90 15.42
CA HIS A 40 -31.17 -5.23 15.14
C HIS A 40 -31.94 -5.70 16.38
N HIS A 41 -31.35 -6.55 17.23
CA HIS A 41 -32.05 -7.13 18.37
C HIS A 41 -31.90 -6.33 19.67
N LEU A 42 -30.79 -5.60 19.83
CA LEU A 42 -30.49 -4.85 21.05
C LEU A 42 -30.54 -3.33 20.87
N ASN A 43 -30.87 -2.85 19.67
CA ASN A 43 -30.98 -1.43 19.33
C ASN A 43 -29.75 -0.61 19.77
N LYS A 44 -28.54 -1.18 19.61
CA LYS A 44 -27.27 -0.49 19.87
C LYS A 44 -26.69 0.08 18.59
N ASN A 45 -26.16 1.29 18.66
CA ASN A 45 -25.38 1.85 17.56
C ASN A 45 -24.02 1.13 17.51
N VAL A 46 -23.81 0.34 16.46
CA VAL A 46 -22.63 -0.52 16.28
C VAL A 46 -22.18 -0.47 14.82
N PHE A 47 -20.88 -0.55 14.62
CA PHE A 47 -20.26 -0.70 13.31
C PHE A 47 -19.15 -1.74 13.39
N THR A 48 -18.89 -2.43 12.28
CA THR A 48 -17.85 -3.47 12.19
C THR A 48 -16.73 -3.00 11.28
N CYS A 49 -15.49 -3.10 11.76
CA CYS A 49 -14.31 -2.85 10.94
C CYS A 49 -13.79 -4.19 10.40
N LEU A 50 -13.70 -4.32 9.08
CA LEU A 50 -13.14 -5.49 8.40
C LEU A 50 -11.99 -5.04 7.49
N ARG A 51 -11.02 -5.94 7.29
CA ARG A 51 -9.93 -5.70 6.33
C ARG A 51 -10.43 -6.00 4.91
N GLN A 52 -10.05 -5.16 3.96
CA GLN A 52 -10.25 -5.47 2.54
C GLN A 52 -9.48 -6.77 2.19
N PRO A 53 -10.14 -7.76 1.56
CA PRO A 53 -9.46 -8.94 1.05
C PRO A 53 -8.54 -8.61 -0.12
N SER A 54 -7.45 -9.34 -0.25
CA SER A 54 -6.65 -9.29 -1.47
C SER A 54 -7.34 -10.05 -2.60
N GLN A 55 -7.20 -9.55 -3.81
CA GLN A 55 -7.86 -10.13 -5.00
C GLN A 55 -7.34 -11.52 -5.35
N GLY A 56 -6.03 -11.76 -5.19
CA GLY A 56 -5.40 -13.03 -5.58
C GLY A 56 -6.05 -14.26 -4.93
N PRO A 57 -6.17 -14.32 -3.60
CA PRO A 57 -6.84 -15.42 -2.90
C PRO A 57 -8.32 -15.60 -3.27
N THR A 58 -9.04 -14.54 -3.62
CA THR A 58 -10.45 -14.59 -4.06
C THR A 58 -10.64 -15.49 -5.30
N PHE A 59 -9.67 -15.47 -6.22
CA PHE A 59 -9.67 -16.35 -7.41
C PHE A 59 -9.07 -17.74 -7.15
N GLY A 60 -8.64 -18.01 -5.90
CA GLY A 60 -8.05 -19.27 -5.47
C GLY A 60 -8.98 -20.11 -4.59
N ILE A 61 -8.39 -20.78 -3.59
CA ILE A 61 -9.10 -21.75 -2.73
C ILE A 61 -9.90 -21.05 -1.61
N LYS A 62 -9.53 -19.82 -1.21
CA LYS A 62 -10.19 -19.10 -0.12
C LYS A 62 -11.35 -18.29 -0.69
N GLY A 63 -12.59 -18.70 -0.37
CA GLY A 63 -13.78 -17.90 -0.61
C GLY A 63 -13.72 -16.53 0.10
N GLY A 64 -14.65 -15.64 -0.27
CA GLY A 64 -14.64 -14.22 0.10
C GLY A 64 -14.49 -13.92 1.60
N ALA A 65 -13.76 -12.86 1.93
CA ALA A 65 -13.55 -12.41 3.31
C ALA A 65 -14.75 -11.63 3.90
N ALA A 66 -15.80 -11.47 3.11
CA ALA A 66 -17.00 -10.68 3.40
C ALA A 66 -18.00 -11.35 4.37
N GLY A 67 -17.67 -12.51 4.95
CA GLY A 67 -18.60 -13.31 5.76
C GLY A 67 -19.29 -14.40 4.92
N GLY A 68 -20.46 -14.88 5.38
CA GLY A 68 -21.19 -15.96 4.69
C GLY A 68 -22.59 -16.20 5.24
N GLY A 69 -23.45 -16.81 4.41
CA GLY A 69 -24.86 -17.03 4.73
C GLY A 69 -25.61 -15.70 4.91
N TYR A 70 -26.38 -15.58 5.99
CA TYR A 70 -27.15 -14.35 6.30
C TYR A 70 -26.30 -13.24 6.94
N ALA A 71 -25.07 -13.54 7.35
CA ALA A 71 -24.15 -12.59 7.96
C ALA A 71 -22.99 -12.29 7.00
N GLN A 72 -23.25 -11.36 6.08
CA GLN A 72 -22.32 -10.98 5.02
C GLN A 72 -22.33 -9.47 4.75
N VAL A 73 -21.22 -8.95 4.24
CA VAL A 73 -21.12 -7.59 3.70
C VAL A 73 -21.66 -7.55 2.27
N ILE A 74 -22.42 -6.51 1.96
CA ILE A 74 -22.94 -6.23 0.63
C ILE A 74 -22.47 -4.84 0.17
N PRO A 75 -22.16 -4.64 -1.13
CA PRO A 75 -22.08 -5.65 -2.19
C PRO A 75 -20.81 -6.53 -2.09
N MET A 76 -20.98 -7.86 -2.12
CA MET A 76 -19.89 -8.82 -1.91
C MET A 76 -18.87 -8.84 -3.06
N GLU A 77 -19.32 -8.65 -4.30
CA GLU A 77 -18.45 -8.65 -5.48
C GLU A 77 -17.45 -7.50 -5.44
N GLU A 78 -17.94 -6.27 -5.21
CA GLU A 78 -17.07 -5.10 -5.08
C GLU A 78 -16.11 -5.26 -3.89
N PHE A 79 -16.60 -5.79 -2.75
CA PHE A 79 -15.76 -6.01 -1.56
C PHE A 79 -14.62 -6.99 -1.79
N ASN A 80 -14.85 -8.05 -2.58
CA ASN A 80 -13.84 -9.07 -2.86
C ASN A 80 -12.91 -8.72 -4.04
N LEU A 81 -13.31 -7.74 -4.88
CA LEU A 81 -12.56 -7.31 -6.06
C LEU A 81 -11.92 -5.94 -5.82
N HIS A 82 -12.34 -4.92 -6.57
CA HIS A 82 -11.65 -3.64 -6.65
C HIS A 82 -12.00 -2.70 -5.49
N LEU A 83 -13.17 -2.89 -4.87
CA LEU A 83 -13.77 -1.99 -3.90
C LEU A 83 -13.57 -0.53 -4.38
N THR A 84 -12.85 0.27 -3.60
CA THR A 84 -12.57 1.69 -3.83
C THR A 84 -11.23 1.94 -4.52
N GLY A 85 -10.46 0.89 -4.82
CA GLY A 85 -9.15 0.98 -5.46
C GLY A 85 -7.96 1.12 -4.51
N ASP A 86 -8.13 0.94 -3.20
CA ASP A 86 -7.05 1.13 -2.21
C ASP A 86 -5.82 0.25 -2.50
N ILE A 87 -6.05 -1.04 -2.82
CA ILE A 87 -4.98 -1.96 -3.19
C ILE A 87 -4.30 -1.53 -4.50
N HIS A 88 -5.03 -0.94 -5.44
CA HIS A 88 -4.47 -0.44 -6.69
C HIS A 88 -3.56 0.75 -6.44
N ALA A 89 -3.97 1.69 -5.60
CA ALA A 89 -3.15 2.84 -5.20
C ALA A 89 -1.84 2.37 -4.54
N ILE A 90 -1.91 1.42 -3.62
CA ILE A 90 -0.71 0.82 -2.99
C ILE A 90 0.18 0.10 -4.01
N THR A 91 -0.42 -0.62 -4.96
CA THR A 91 0.33 -1.31 -6.02
C THR A 91 1.04 -0.30 -6.93
N ALA A 92 0.36 0.78 -7.31
CA ALA A 92 0.93 1.84 -8.13
C ALA A 92 2.09 2.55 -7.41
N ALA A 93 1.91 2.91 -6.13
CA ALA A 93 2.96 3.51 -5.32
C ALA A 93 4.17 2.57 -5.15
N ASN A 94 3.94 1.29 -4.86
CA ASN A 94 5.02 0.30 -4.74
C ASN A 94 5.82 0.15 -6.06
N ASN A 95 5.12 0.11 -7.20
CA ASN A 95 5.75 0.00 -8.50
C ASN A 95 6.46 1.29 -8.92
N LEU A 96 5.91 2.45 -8.57
CA LEU A 96 6.56 3.75 -8.78
C LEU A 96 7.88 3.82 -8.01
N LEU A 97 7.88 3.36 -6.75
CA LEU A 97 9.09 3.28 -5.95
C LEU A 97 10.14 2.36 -6.60
N ALA A 98 9.74 1.17 -7.06
CA ALA A 98 10.64 0.27 -7.77
C ALA A 98 11.21 0.89 -9.05
N ALA A 99 10.37 1.53 -9.87
CA ALA A 99 10.78 2.19 -11.10
C ALA A 99 11.72 3.38 -10.84
N ALA A 100 11.47 4.15 -9.78
CA ALA A 100 12.33 5.27 -9.40
C ALA A 100 13.71 4.81 -8.93
N ILE A 101 13.79 3.69 -8.20
CA ILE A 101 15.06 3.08 -7.81
C ILE A 101 15.86 2.69 -9.05
N ASP A 102 15.24 1.97 -9.99
CA ASP A 102 15.93 1.51 -11.21
C ASP A 102 16.37 2.71 -12.08
N ALA A 103 15.52 3.74 -12.20
CA ALA A 103 15.86 4.97 -12.92
C ALA A 103 17.03 5.74 -12.26
N ARG A 104 17.05 5.82 -10.92
CA ARG A 104 18.13 6.47 -10.17
C ARG A 104 19.44 5.70 -10.33
N MET A 105 19.41 4.38 -10.17
CA MET A 105 20.58 3.52 -10.39
C MET A 105 21.12 3.63 -11.81
N PHE A 106 20.24 3.72 -12.81
CA PHE A 106 20.64 3.91 -14.20
C PHE A 106 21.29 5.28 -14.43
N HIS A 107 20.70 6.35 -13.91
CA HIS A 107 21.26 7.70 -14.07
C HIS A 107 22.62 7.87 -13.40
N GLU A 108 22.79 7.36 -12.18
CA GLU A 108 24.07 7.45 -11.46
C GLU A 108 25.17 6.58 -12.08
N SER A 109 24.82 5.47 -12.73
CA SER A 109 25.80 4.59 -13.39
C SER A 109 26.22 5.06 -14.79
N THR A 110 25.37 5.80 -15.51
CA THR A 110 25.61 6.16 -16.91
C THR A 110 25.91 7.64 -17.17
N GLN A 111 25.42 8.58 -16.35
CA GLN A 111 25.60 10.01 -16.63
C GLN A 111 26.85 10.59 -15.95
N LYS A 112 27.83 10.98 -16.77
CA LYS A 112 28.97 11.81 -16.34
C LYS A 112 28.60 13.30 -16.38
N ASP A 113 29.14 14.10 -15.47
CA ASP A 113 28.85 15.54 -15.32
C ASP A 113 28.98 16.34 -16.63
N GLU A 114 29.91 15.94 -17.49
CA GLU A 114 30.16 16.56 -18.80
C GLU A 114 29.00 16.36 -19.79
N ALA A 115 28.33 15.20 -19.74
CA ALA A 115 27.14 14.92 -20.54
C ALA A 115 25.90 15.67 -20.01
N LEU A 116 25.81 15.86 -18.70
CA LEU A 116 24.76 16.67 -18.06
C LEU A 116 24.92 18.16 -18.43
N PHE A 117 26.15 18.68 -18.36
CA PHE A 117 26.50 20.07 -18.71
C PHE A 117 26.20 20.38 -20.18
N ASN A 118 26.54 19.47 -21.10
CA ASN A 118 26.25 19.64 -22.54
C ASN A 118 24.74 19.59 -22.87
N ARG A 119 23.92 18.90 -22.06
CA ARG A 119 22.45 18.92 -22.19
C ARG A 119 21.81 20.19 -21.64
N LEU A 120 22.34 20.72 -20.54
CA LEU A 120 21.81 21.94 -19.90
C LEU A 120 22.21 23.22 -20.64
N CYS A 121 23.37 23.23 -21.31
CA CYS A 121 23.88 24.37 -22.10
C CYS A 121 24.33 23.93 -23.51
N PRO A 122 23.39 23.66 -24.45
CA PRO A 122 23.76 23.34 -25.83
C PRO A 122 24.40 24.57 -26.51
N ARG A 123 25.64 24.42 -26.97
CA ARG A 123 26.45 25.53 -27.51
C ARG A 123 25.94 26.12 -28.84
N ASN A 124 24.99 25.48 -29.54
CA ASN A 124 24.35 26.00 -30.76
C ASN A 124 23.04 25.25 -31.07
N LYS A 125 22.11 25.92 -31.77
CA LYS A 125 20.75 25.50 -32.16
C LYS A 125 20.62 24.08 -32.77
N GLN A 126 19.37 23.60 -32.74
CA GLN A 126 18.75 22.39 -33.36
C GLN A 126 18.88 21.09 -32.53
N GLY A 127 17.70 20.56 -32.19
CA GLY A 127 17.50 19.47 -31.22
C GLY A 127 18.18 18.17 -31.61
N ILE A 128 18.55 17.41 -30.57
CA ILE A 128 19.22 16.12 -30.67
C ILE A 128 18.19 15.04 -30.33
N GLU A 129 17.95 14.11 -31.27
CA GLU A 129 17.25 12.85 -31.03
C GLU A 129 18.06 11.95 -30.08
N ILE A 130 17.37 11.24 -29.20
CA ILE A 130 17.95 10.32 -28.20
C ILE A 130 17.24 8.96 -28.27
N GLY A 131 18.00 7.86 -28.45
CA GLY A 131 17.44 6.48 -28.41
C GLY A 131 18.17 5.34 -29.15
N LEU A 132 19.45 5.45 -29.56
CA LEU A 132 20.11 4.43 -30.43
C LEU A 132 21.41 3.80 -29.87
N GLY A 133 21.60 3.71 -28.55
CA GLY A 133 22.83 3.17 -27.94
C GLY A 133 22.63 1.82 -27.21
N PRO A 134 23.56 0.84 -27.32
CA PRO A 134 23.52 -0.44 -26.60
C PRO A 134 23.83 -0.31 -25.07
N ALA A 135 23.58 0.84 -24.46
CA ALA A 135 23.99 1.19 -23.10
C ALA A 135 23.20 0.51 -21.97
N GLU A 136 22.13 -0.23 -22.29
CA GLU A 136 21.37 -1.04 -21.33
C GLU A 136 21.91 -2.48 -21.20
N LYS A 137 22.91 -2.85 -22.01
CA LYS A 137 23.43 -4.22 -22.07
C LYS A 137 24.39 -4.49 -20.90
N GLY A 138 23.93 -5.29 -19.93
CA GLY A 138 24.76 -5.82 -18.83
C GLY A 138 24.37 -5.36 -17.43
N HIS A 139 23.41 -4.45 -17.29
CA HIS A 139 22.84 -4.07 -16.00
C HIS A 139 21.69 -5.02 -15.65
N THR A 140 21.99 -6.10 -14.95
CA THR A 140 20.99 -7.06 -14.46
C THR A 140 20.84 -6.94 -12.95
N ARG A 141 19.60 -6.74 -12.50
CA ARG A 141 19.22 -6.76 -11.08
C ARG A 141 18.25 -7.90 -10.86
N ARG A 142 18.44 -8.67 -9.79
CA ARG A 142 17.47 -9.67 -9.36
C ARG A 142 16.41 -9.00 -8.49
N THR A 143 15.17 -8.99 -8.95
CA THR A 143 14.02 -8.47 -8.22
C THR A 143 13.03 -9.60 -7.90
N GLN A 144 12.16 -9.37 -6.92
CA GLN A 144 11.08 -10.28 -6.54
C GLN A 144 9.80 -9.45 -6.38
N PHE A 145 8.67 -10.04 -6.78
CA PHE A 145 7.35 -9.47 -6.55
C PHE A 145 6.69 -10.18 -5.37
N ASP A 146 6.27 -9.39 -4.40
CA ASP A 146 5.37 -9.84 -3.34
C ASP A 146 3.95 -9.33 -3.61
N ILE A 147 2.95 -9.96 -2.99
CA ILE A 147 1.55 -9.52 -3.10
C ILE A 147 1.41 -8.10 -2.51
N SER A 148 0.66 -7.21 -3.15
CA SER A 148 0.59 -5.78 -2.76
C SER A 148 0.21 -5.53 -1.30
N VAL A 149 -0.61 -6.42 -0.71
CA VAL A 149 -1.01 -6.34 0.70
C VAL A 149 0.11 -6.65 1.70
N ALA A 150 1.22 -7.23 1.23
CA ALA A 150 2.43 -7.48 2.02
C ALA A 150 3.42 -6.30 1.96
N SER A 151 3.16 -5.28 1.13
CA SER A 151 4.03 -4.11 1.04
C SER A 151 4.09 -3.33 2.35
N GLU A 152 5.24 -2.72 2.63
CA GLU A 152 5.40 -1.79 3.74
C GLU A 152 4.46 -0.59 3.63
N LEU A 153 4.17 -0.15 2.40
CA LEU A 153 3.18 0.90 2.12
C LEU A 153 1.78 0.54 2.65
N MET A 154 1.36 -0.72 2.53
CA MET A 154 0.08 -1.19 3.11
C MET A 154 0.10 -1.14 4.66
N ALA A 155 1.23 -1.47 5.27
CA ALA A 155 1.39 -1.40 6.73
C ALA A 155 1.36 0.06 7.23
N ILE A 156 2.00 0.98 6.48
CA ILE A 156 1.95 2.41 6.77
C ILE A 156 0.51 2.91 6.66
N LEU A 157 -0.19 2.62 5.55
CA LEU A 157 -1.59 3.03 5.37
C LEU A 157 -2.50 2.56 6.53
N ALA A 158 -2.26 1.35 7.05
CA ALA A 158 -3.03 0.80 8.16
C ALA A 158 -2.73 1.45 9.54
N LEU A 159 -1.58 2.10 9.69
CA LEU A 159 -1.11 2.68 10.97
C LEU A 159 -1.13 4.20 11.00
N THR A 160 -1.37 4.84 9.86
CA THR A 160 -1.35 6.29 9.76
C THR A 160 -2.57 6.95 10.35
N THR A 161 -2.36 8.12 10.94
CA THR A 161 -3.41 8.94 11.56
C THR A 161 -3.77 10.18 10.75
N SER A 162 -2.92 10.56 9.78
CA SER A 162 -3.12 11.69 8.88
C SER A 162 -2.23 11.58 7.64
N LEU A 163 -2.53 12.36 6.59
CA LEU A 163 -1.66 12.44 5.40
C LEU A 163 -0.23 12.89 5.73
N ARG A 164 -0.07 13.77 6.71
CA ARG A 164 1.25 14.23 7.17
C ARG A 164 2.04 13.10 7.84
N ASP A 165 1.39 12.35 8.72
CA ASP A 165 1.97 11.17 9.38
C ASP A 165 2.31 10.07 8.35
N MET A 166 1.45 9.88 7.35
CA MET A 166 1.71 8.97 6.23
C MET A 166 2.96 9.36 5.45
N ARG A 167 3.05 10.61 5.02
CA ARG A 167 4.22 11.14 4.32
C ARG A 167 5.51 10.94 5.12
N GLU A 168 5.48 11.24 6.43
CA GLU A 168 6.65 11.10 7.30
C GLU A 168 7.07 9.64 7.51
N ARG A 169 6.13 8.70 7.49
CA ARG A 169 6.44 7.26 7.53
C ARG A 169 7.00 6.78 6.20
N ILE A 170 6.41 7.22 5.09
CA ILE A 170 6.89 6.90 3.74
C ILE A 170 8.33 7.40 3.56
N SER A 171 8.65 8.61 4.02
CA SER A 171 10.00 9.18 3.89
C SER A 171 11.08 8.35 4.62
N ARG A 172 10.70 7.56 5.63
CA ARG A 172 11.59 6.73 6.44
C ARG A 172 11.74 5.30 5.90
N ILE A 173 11.00 4.93 4.85
CA ILE A 173 11.13 3.60 4.23
C ILE A 173 12.56 3.43 3.73
N VAL A 174 13.24 2.40 4.22
CA VAL A 174 14.60 2.05 3.78
C VAL A 174 14.49 1.14 2.57
N ILE A 175 15.00 1.61 1.43
CA ILE A 175 14.87 0.95 0.14
C ILE A 175 16.10 0.13 -0.25
N GLY A 176 17.22 0.38 0.42
CA GLY A 176 18.48 -0.31 0.19
C GLY A 176 19.62 0.34 0.97
N SER A 177 20.84 -0.01 0.59
CA SER A 177 22.07 0.60 1.13
C SER A 177 22.91 1.17 0.00
N ASP A 178 23.63 2.25 0.27
CA ASP A 178 24.59 2.81 -0.67
C ASP A 178 25.89 1.98 -0.74
N MET A 179 26.84 2.43 -1.57
CA MET A 179 28.15 1.78 -1.75
C MET A 179 29.02 1.75 -0.47
N HIS A 180 28.68 2.56 0.52
CA HIS A 180 29.35 2.63 1.82
C HIS A 180 28.55 1.90 2.92
N GLY A 181 27.44 1.25 2.58
CA GLY A 181 26.58 0.51 3.49
C GLY A 181 25.60 1.39 4.29
N LYS A 182 25.50 2.69 4.02
CA LYS A 182 24.54 3.57 4.69
C LYS A 182 23.13 3.29 4.15
N PRO A 183 22.09 3.25 5.00
CA PRO A 183 20.72 3.08 4.52
C PRO A 183 20.31 4.24 3.62
N VAL A 184 19.70 3.91 2.49
CA VAL A 184 19.07 4.84 1.55
C VAL A 184 17.56 4.75 1.76
N THR A 185 16.93 5.90 1.92
CA THR A 185 15.49 6.02 2.17
C THR A 185 14.72 6.45 0.93
N ALA A 186 13.39 6.33 0.96
CA ALA A 186 12.52 6.85 -0.10
C ALA A 186 12.63 8.39 -0.26
N ASP A 187 13.02 9.10 0.80
CA ASP A 187 13.25 10.55 0.73
C ASP A 187 14.57 10.90 0.03
N ASP A 188 15.60 10.07 0.20
CA ASP A 188 16.90 10.28 -0.45
C ASP A 188 16.81 10.20 -1.99
N ILE A 189 15.85 9.43 -2.51
CA ILE A 189 15.55 9.35 -3.96
C ILE A 189 14.48 10.35 -4.42
N GLY A 190 13.91 11.15 -3.51
CA GLY A 190 12.99 12.24 -3.81
C GLY A 190 11.59 11.82 -4.28
N VAL A 191 11.12 10.61 -3.91
CA VAL A 191 9.80 10.11 -4.36
C VAL A 191 8.72 10.15 -3.28
N THR A 192 9.05 10.54 -2.05
CA THR A 192 8.12 10.59 -0.91
C THR A 192 6.78 11.26 -1.26
N ASP A 193 6.84 12.43 -1.90
CA ASP A 193 5.64 13.19 -2.26
C ASP A 193 4.84 12.49 -3.35
N ALA A 194 5.51 11.92 -4.36
CA ALA A 194 4.86 11.19 -5.44
C ALA A 194 4.20 9.88 -4.97
N LEU A 195 4.69 9.27 -3.88
CA LEU A 195 4.08 8.11 -3.24
C LEU A 195 2.90 8.47 -2.32
N THR A 196 2.81 9.72 -1.87
CA THR A 196 1.78 10.18 -0.94
C THR A 196 0.51 10.66 -1.67
N VAL A 197 0.64 11.08 -2.93
CA VAL A 197 -0.44 11.55 -3.81
C VAL A 197 -1.16 10.39 -4.47
#